data_AF-L5MGM7-F1
#
_entry.id   AF-L5MGM7-F1
#
_cell.length_a   1.000
_cell.length_b   1.000
_cell.length_c   1.000
_cell.angle_alpha   90.00
_cell.angle_beta   90.00
_cell.angle_gamma   90.00
#
_symmetry.space_group_name_H-M   'P 1'
#
loop_
_entity.id
_entity.type
_entity.pdbx_description
1 polymer ?
#
loop_
_entity_poly.entity_id
_entity_poly.type
_entity_poly.pdbx_seq_one_letter_code
_entity_poly.pdbx_strand_id
1 'polypeptide(L)'
;MGTPQVAIDFTASNGDPRNSCSLHYISPFQPNEYLQALVAVGEVCQDYDSDKRFSALGFGARIPPKFEVSHDFAINFNPEDDECEGIQGVVEAYRNCLPRVQLYGPTNVAPIISKVARVAAAEEHTGEASVGRCSATEPRRPGLSLFRTV
;
A
#
# COMPACT_ATOMS: atom_id res chain seq x y z
N MET A 1 6.97 8.33 11.20
CA MET A 1 7.40 7.66 9.95
C MET A 1 6.26 7.87 8.97
N GLY A 2 6.53 8.15 7.71
CA GLY A 2 5.45 8.29 6.73
C GLY A 2 4.79 6.95 6.46
N THR A 3 3.48 6.93 6.24
CA THR A 3 2.70 5.73 5.94
C THR A 3 3.23 5.04 4.68
N PRO A 4 3.52 3.73 4.71
CA PRO A 4 3.84 2.94 3.52
C PRO A 4 2.74 3.08 2.45
N GLN A 5 3.17 3.29 1.19
CA GLN A 5 2.27 3.46 0.06
C GLN A 5 2.33 2.24 -0.86
N VAL A 6 1.17 1.80 -1.35
CA VAL A 6 1.02 0.76 -2.37
C VAL A 6 0.17 1.27 -3.52
N ALA A 7 0.60 0.98 -4.75
CA ALA A 7 -0.07 1.38 -5.97
C ALA A 7 -0.37 0.17 -6.85
N ILE A 8 -1.65 -0.05 -7.17
CA ILE A 8 -2.13 -1.18 -7.96
C ILE A 8 -2.50 -0.70 -9.36
N ASP A 9 -1.94 -1.36 -10.36
CA ASP A 9 -2.27 -1.17 -11.77
C ASP A 9 -3.63 -1.79 -12.07
N PHE A 10 -4.62 -1.00 -12.48
CA PHE A 10 -5.93 -1.46 -12.93
C PHE A 10 -6.12 -1.23 -14.44
N THR A 11 -5.07 -1.32 -15.23
CA THR A 11 -5.14 -1.09 -16.68
C THR A 11 -5.75 -2.26 -17.43
N ALA A 12 -6.37 -1.97 -18.58
CA ALA A 12 -7.06 -2.94 -19.42
C ALA A 12 -6.15 -4.06 -19.97
N SER A 13 -4.83 -3.84 -20.03
CA SER A 13 -3.84 -4.86 -20.44
C SER A 13 -3.81 -6.08 -19.51
N ASN A 14 -4.29 -5.96 -18.26
CA ASN A 14 -4.43 -7.07 -17.33
C ASN A 14 -5.59 -8.03 -17.67
N GLY A 15 -6.41 -7.68 -18.67
CA GLY A 15 -7.57 -8.47 -19.09
C GLY A 15 -8.77 -8.31 -18.15
N ASP A 16 -9.94 -8.74 -18.62
CA ASP A 16 -11.18 -8.67 -17.84
C ASP A 16 -11.09 -9.53 -16.57
N PRO A 17 -11.27 -8.96 -15.35
CA PRO A 17 -11.17 -9.71 -14.09
C PRO A 17 -12.13 -10.89 -13.95
N ARG A 18 -13.16 -10.98 -14.80
CA ARG A 18 -14.10 -12.11 -14.84
C ARG A 18 -13.54 -13.32 -15.61
N ASN A 19 -12.49 -13.12 -16.41
CA ASN A 19 -11.82 -14.15 -17.18
C ASN A 19 -10.70 -14.78 -16.33
N SER A 20 -10.63 -16.11 -16.30
CA SER A 20 -9.59 -16.85 -15.57
C SER A 20 -8.17 -16.59 -16.07
N CYS A 21 -7.99 -16.08 -17.28
CA CYS A 21 -6.69 -15.68 -17.81
C CYS A 21 -6.24 -14.26 -17.40
N SER A 22 -7.10 -13.48 -16.73
CA SER A 22 -6.74 -12.13 -16.26
C SER A 22 -5.77 -12.20 -15.09
N LEU A 23 -4.82 -11.26 -15.05
CA LEU A 23 -3.92 -11.09 -13.89
C LEU A 23 -4.68 -10.62 -12.64
N HIS A 24 -5.87 -10.04 -12.81
CA HIS A 24 -6.76 -9.66 -11.71
C HIS A 24 -7.78 -10.72 -11.33
N TYR A 25 -7.81 -11.88 -11.99
CA TYR A 25 -8.83 -12.89 -11.72
C TYR A 25 -8.83 -13.31 -10.24
N ILE A 26 -9.99 -13.21 -9.57
CA ILE A 26 -10.15 -13.64 -8.18
C ILE A 26 -10.62 -15.10 -8.20
N SER A 27 -9.67 -16.02 -8.22
CA SER A 27 -9.96 -17.46 -8.11
C SER A 27 -10.36 -17.84 -6.68
N PRO A 28 -11.31 -18.75 -6.49
CA PRO A 28 -11.65 -19.29 -5.17
C PRO A 28 -10.57 -20.25 -4.62
N PHE A 29 -9.60 -20.67 -5.45
CA PHE A 29 -8.62 -21.70 -5.07
C PHE A 29 -7.20 -21.14 -4.88
N GLN A 30 -6.82 -20.11 -5.62
CA GLN A 30 -5.45 -19.58 -5.62
C GLN A 30 -5.46 -18.05 -5.76
N PRO A 31 -4.70 -17.29 -4.95
CA PRO A 31 -4.53 -15.86 -5.16
C PRO A 31 -3.84 -15.57 -6.50
N ASN A 32 -4.27 -14.51 -7.18
CA ASN A 32 -3.56 -13.99 -8.36
C ASN A 32 -2.24 -13.30 -8.00
N GLU A 33 -1.47 -12.92 -9.02
CA GLU A 33 -0.14 -12.34 -8.86
C GLU A 33 -0.16 -11.04 -8.03
N TYR A 34 -1.19 -10.20 -8.21
CA TYR A 34 -1.36 -8.98 -7.42
C TYR A 34 -1.58 -9.29 -5.94
N LEU A 35 -2.48 -10.23 -5.61
CA LEU A 35 -2.72 -10.63 -4.22
C LEU A 35 -1.47 -11.26 -3.58
N GLN A 36 -0.74 -12.09 -4.32
CA GLN A 36 0.49 -12.70 -3.84
C GLN A 36 1.55 -11.62 -3.53
N ALA A 37 1.73 -10.65 -4.43
CA ALA A 37 2.68 -9.55 -4.24
C ALA A 37 2.30 -8.65 -3.07
N LEU A 38 1.02 -8.27 -2.97
CA LEU A 38 0.49 -7.47 -1.86
C LEU A 38 0.80 -8.13 -0.52
N VAL A 39 0.41 -9.40 -0.35
CA VAL A 39 0.62 -10.13 0.91
C VAL A 39 2.10 -10.29 1.21
N ALA A 40 2.89 -10.77 0.25
CA ALA A 40 4.31 -11.05 0.48
C ALA A 40 5.11 -9.80 0.89
N VAL A 41 4.85 -8.65 0.25
CA VAL A 41 5.53 -7.40 0.58
C VAL A 41 4.94 -6.77 1.84
N GLY A 42 3.62 -6.73 1.96
CA GLY A 42 2.93 -6.09 3.08
C GLY A 42 3.13 -6.81 4.41
N GLU A 43 3.27 -8.14 4.42
CA GLU A 43 3.64 -8.91 5.62
C GLU A 43 5.00 -8.49 6.19
N VAL A 44 5.97 -8.19 5.33
CA VAL A 44 7.28 -7.72 5.78
C VAL A 44 7.23 -6.24 6.15
N CYS A 45 6.65 -5.40 5.28
CA CYS A 45 6.68 -3.95 5.47
C CYS A 45 5.89 -3.47 6.69
N GLN A 46 4.78 -4.13 7.04
CA GLN A 46 3.92 -3.67 8.14
C GLN A 46 4.59 -3.73 9.52
N ASP A 47 5.64 -4.55 9.70
CA ASP A 47 6.35 -4.64 10.98
C ASP A 47 7.32 -3.47 11.19
N TYR A 48 7.58 -2.68 10.14
CA TYR A 48 8.38 -1.45 10.20
C TYR A 48 7.53 -0.19 10.34
N ASP A 49 6.19 -0.34 10.33
CA ASP A 49 5.24 0.74 10.48
C ASP A 49 4.52 0.64 11.84
N SER A 50 4.54 1.71 12.63
CA SER A 50 4.11 1.65 14.04
C SER A 50 2.61 1.50 14.23
N ASP A 51 1.83 2.08 13.34
CA ASP A 51 0.38 2.10 13.29
C ASP A 51 -0.20 1.07 12.30
N LYS A 52 0.68 0.41 11.53
CA LYS A 52 0.37 -0.65 10.58
C LYS A 52 -0.63 -0.18 9.53
N ARG A 53 -0.50 1.04 9.05
CA ARG A 53 -1.38 1.66 8.06
C ARG A 53 -0.72 1.60 6.68
N PHE A 54 -1.54 1.46 5.65
CA PHE A 54 -1.07 1.47 4.26
C PHE A 54 -1.94 2.40 3.44
N SER A 55 -1.35 3.45 2.87
CA SER A 55 -2.02 4.25 1.85
C SER A 55 -2.12 3.42 0.56
N ALA A 56 -3.35 3.12 0.14
CA ALA A 56 -3.65 2.15 -0.90
C ALA A 56 -4.29 2.81 -2.12
N LEU A 57 -3.50 2.90 -3.19
CA LEU A 57 -3.81 3.65 -4.39
C LEU A 57 -3.98 2.73 -5.59
N GLY A 58 -4.83 3.14 -6.53
CA GLY A 58 -5.01 2.52 -7.84
C GLY A 58 -4.75 3.51 -8.96
N PHE A 59 -4.42 3.01 -10.15
CA PHE A 59 -4.28 3.83 -11.34
C PHE A 59 -4.71 3.08 -12.61
N GLY A 60 -5.06 3.83 -13.66
CA GLY A 60 -5.36 3.27 -14.97
C GLY A 60 -6.76 2.68 -15.12
N ALA A 61 -7.71 3.11 -14.30
CA ALA A 61 -9.10 2.66 -14.37
C ALA A 61 -10.08 3.82 -14.45
N ARG A 62 -11.29 3.54 -14.92
CA ARG A 62 -12.43 4.44 -14.81
C ARG A 62 -13.18 4.15 -13.52
N ILE A 63 -13.37 5.17 -12.69
CA ILE A 63 -13.88 5.02 -11.32
C ILE A 63 -15.33 5.52 -11.23
N PRO A 64 -16.26 4.79 -10.59
CA PRO A 64 -17.61 5.30 -10.35
C PRO A 64 -17.58 6.56 -9.46
N PRO A 65 -18.61 7.42 -9.52
CA PRO A 65 -19.82 7.29 -10.33
C PRO A 65 -19.69 7.82 -11.75
N LYS A 66 -18.69 8.67 -12.03
CA LYS A 66 -18.55 9.36 -13.32
C LYS A 66 -17.89 8.50 -14.41
N PHE A 67 -17.16 7.45 -14.01
CA PHE A 67 -16.36 6.61 -14.90
C PHE A 67 -15.38 7.40 -15.78
N GLU A 68 -14.83 8.46 -15.20
CA GLU A 68 -13.68 9.17 -15.75
C GLU A 68 -12.40 8.40 -15.43
N VAL A 69 -11.43 8.48 -16.35
CA VAL A 69 -10.13 7.83 -16.17
C VAL A 69 -9.42 8.48 -15.00
N SER A 70 -9.06 7.68 -14.01
CA SER A 70 -8.20 8.10 -12.91
C SER A 70 -6.85 7.40 -12.99
N HIS A 71 -5.80 8.18 -12.72
CA HIS A 71 -4.43 7.72 -12.59
C HIS A 71 -3.93 7.79 -11.14
N ASP A 72 -4.78 8.23 -10.21
CA ASP A 72 -4.59 8.07 -8.77
C ASP A 72 -5.95 8.06 -8.08
N PHE A 73 -6.30 6.98 -7.40
CA PHE A 73 -7.53 6.92 -6.62
C PHE A 73 -7.35 6.02 -5.42
N ALA A 74 -8.04 6.34 -4.32
CA ALA A 74 -8.07 5.49 -3.14
C ALA A 74 -8.87 4.22 -3.45
N ILE A 75 -8.26 3.04 -3.31
CA ILE A 75 -8.93 1.76 -3.66
C ILE A 75 -10.03 1.40 -2.66
N ASN A 76 -10.01 1.98 -1.46
CA ASN A 76 -11.08 1.88 -0.48
C ASN A 76 -12.30 2.79 -0.81
N PHE A 77 -12.22 3.58 -1.89
CA PHE A 77 -13.19 4.61 -2.31
C PHE A 77 -13.45 5.71 -1.28
N ASN A 78 -12.52 5.95 -0.37
CA ASN A 78 -12.54 7.09 0.52
C ASN A 78 -11.46 8.11 0.08
N PRO A 79 -11.83 9.17 -0.65
CA PRO A 79 -10.85 10.14 -1.14
C PRO A 79 -10.23 11.00 -0.04
N GLU A 80 -10.84 11.06 1.15
CA GLU A 80 -10.35 11.82 2.30
C GLU A 80 -9.36 11.03 3.17
N ASP A 81 -9.39 9.70 3.08
CA ASP A 81 -8.49 8.79 3.79
C ASP A 81 -8.24 7.56 2.90
N ASP A 82 -7.09 7.56 2.24
CA ASP A 82 -6.69 6.47 1.35
C ASP A 82 -5.99 5.32 2.08
N GLU A 83 -5.93 5.36 3.40
CA GLU A 83 -5.28 4.35 4.21
C GLU A 83 -6.18 3.14 4.51
N CYS A 84 -5.53 2.00 4.64
CA CYS A 84 -6.10 0.73 5.04
C CYS A 84 -5.39 0.21 6.28
N GLU A 85 -6.13 -0.47 7.17
CA GLU A 85 -5.57 -1.10 8.36
C GLU A 85 -4.88 -2.42 8.00
N GLY A 86 -3.55 -2.41 8.07
CA GLY A 86 -2.68 -3.53 7.74
C GLY A 86 -2.77 -3.99 6.29
N ILE A 87 -1.98 -5.01 5.95
CA ILE A 87 -2.03 -5.61 4.61
C ILE A 87 -3.38 -6.28 4.33
N GLN A 88 -4.06 -6.78 5.36
CA GLN A 88 -5.38 -7.40 5.20
C GLN A 88 -6.44 -6.38 4.77
N GLY A 89 -6.40 -5.15 5.31
CA GLY A 89 -7.27 -4.06 4.87
C GLY A 89 -7.04 -3.70 3.41
N VAL A 90 -5.78 -3.66 2.95
CA VAL A 90 -5.45 -3.41 1.53
C VAL A 90 -6.02 -4.53 0.64
N VAL A 91 -5.86 -5.79 1.05
CA VAL A 91 -6.37 -6.95 0.32
C VAL A 91 -7.90 -6.94 0.21
N GLU A 92 -8.59 -6.58 1.29
CA GLU A 92 -10.04 -6.41 1.29
C GLU A 92 -10.46 -5.26 0.37
N ALA A 93 -9.80 -4.10 0.48
CA ALA A 93 -10.08 -2.95 -0.36
C ALA A 93 -9.86 -3.27 -1.85
N TYR A 94 -8.79 -3.99 -2.20
CA TYR A 94 -8.55 -4.47 -3.56
C TYR A 94 -9.67 -5.38 -4.08
N ARG A 95 -10.10 -6.37 -3.30
CA ARG A 95 -11.21 -7.28 -3.67
C ARG A 95 -12.54 -6.54 -3.86
N ASN A 96 -12.80 -5.53 -3.04
CA ASN A 96 -14.00 -4.70 -3.12
C ASN A 96 -13.94 -3.68 -4.27
N CYS A 97 -12.74 -3.19 -4.59
CA CYS A 97 -12.48 -2.22 -5.65
C CYS A 97 -12.66 -2.81 -7.04
N LEU A 98 -12.02 -3.95 -7.28
CA LEU A 98 -11.90 -4.56 -8.59
C LEU A 98 -13.22 -4.74 -9.36
N PRO A 99 -14.34 -5.21 -8.77
CA PRO A 99 -15.60 -5.35 -9.50
C PRO A 99 -16.34 -4.02 -9.77
N ARG A 100 -15.92 -2.93 -9.14
CA ARG A 100 -16.60 -1.62 -9.21
C ARG A 100 -15.96 -0.67 -10.22
N VAL A 101 -14.69 -0.88 -10.56
CA VAL A 101 -13.94 -0.07 -11.53
C VAL A 101 -13.99 -0.69 -12.92
N GLN A 102 -13.77 0.11 -13.97
CA GLN A 102 -13.55 -0.41 -15.31
C GLN A 102 -12.07 -0.28 -15.65
N LEU A 103 -11.41 -1.42 -15.89
CA LEU A 103 -10.02 -1.39 -16.31
C LEU A 103 -9.87 -0.61 -17.61
N TYR A 104 -8.94 0.33 -17.67
CA TYR A 104 -8.80 1.25 -18.79
C TYR A 104 -7.34 1.54 -19.13
N GLY A 105 -7.07 2.44 -20.06
CA GLY A 105 -5.71 2.77 -20.46
C GLY A 105 -5.59 4.23 -20.90
N PRO A 106 -4.37 4.71 -21.12
CA PRO A 106 -3.11 3.96 -21.14
C PRO A 106 -2.54 3.66 -19.74
N THR A 107 -1.57 2.74 -19.68
CA THR A 107 -0.71 2.55 -18.50
C THR A 107 0.16 3.77 -18.33
N ASN A 108 -0.18 4.62 -17.37
CA ASN A 108 0.57 5.82 -17.04
C ASN A 108 0.87 5.85 -15.55
N VAL A 109 2.14 5.58 -15.21
CA VAL A 109 2.64 5.53 -13.82
C VAL A 109 3.20 6.88 -13.34
N ALA A 110 3.38 7.86 -14.22
CA ALA A 110 3.96 9.15 -13.83
C ALA A 110 3.15 9.90 -12.75
N PRO A 111 1.79 9.91 -12.80
CA PRO A 111 0.98 10.56 -11.76
C PRO A 111 1.18 9.93 -10.38
N ILE A 112 1.22 8.59 -10.30
CA ILE A 112 1.34 7.90 -9.03
C ILE A 112 2.74 8.09 -8.40
N ILE A 113 3.80 8.05 -9.21
CA ILE A 113 5.17 8.33 -8.75
C ILE A 113 5.27 9.76 -8.22
N SER A 114 4.68 10.72 -8.94
CA SER A 114 4.72 12.13 -8.55
C SER A 114 3.95 12.37 -7.25
N LYS A 115 2.82 11.70 -7.05
CA LYS A 115 2.04 11.76 -5.80
C LYS A 115 2.85 11.19 -4.64
N VAL A 116 3.41 9.98 -4.78
CA VAL A 116 4.22 9.32 -3.74
C VAL A 116 5.41 10.20 -3.34
N ALA A 117 6.12 10.76 -4.32
CA ALA A 117 7.26 11.65 -4.06
C ALA A 117 6.86 12.92 -3.31
N ARG A 118 5.73 13.53 -3.67
CA ARG A 118 5.21 14.73 -2.99
C ARG A 118 4.83 14.44 -1.54
N VAL A 119 4.13 13.33 -1.29
CA VAL A 119 3.75 12.93 0.07
C VAL A 119 5.01 12.71 0.91
N ALA A 120 5.98 11.94 0.41
CA ALA A 120 7.24 11.70 1.10
C ALA A 120 8.00 13.00 1.44
N ALA A 121 8.05 13.97 0.52
CA ALA A 121 8.70 15.26 0.75
C ALA A 121 7.97 16.15 1.77
N ALA A 122 6.64 16.04 1.87
CA ALA A 122 5.85 16.78 2.84
C ALA A 122 6.06 16.26 4.27
N GLU A 123 6.16 14.94 4.44
CA GLU A 123 6.46 14.28 5.72
C GLU A 123 7.86 14.63 6.25
N GLU A 124 8.81 14.96 5.35
CA GLU A 124 10.15 15.40 5.75
C GLU A 124 10.13 16.82 6.35
N HIS A 125 9.23 17.70 5.89
CA HIS A 125 9.11 19.08 6.38
C HIS A 125 8.31 19.21 7.68
N THR A 126 7.47 18.23 8.03
CA THR A 126 6.70 18.23 9.29
C THR A 126 7.49 17.61 10.46
N GLY A 127 8.69 17.06 10.21
CA GLY A 127 9.56 16.40 11.19
C GLY A 127 10.42 17.31 12.08
N GLU A 128 10.47 18.63 11.86
CA GLU A 128 11.25 19.56 12.70
C GLU A 128 10.42 20.17 13.85
N ALA A 129 9.86 19.33 14.73
CA ALA A 129 9.32 19.81 16.01
C ALA A 129 9.32 18.71 17.09
N SER A 130 10.51 18.25 17.49
CA SER A 130 10.82 17.87 18.88
C SER A 130 12.27 17.37 19.00
N VAL A 131 13.22 18.31 18.96
CA VAL A 131 14.56 18.06 19.51
C VAL A 131 14.44 17.98 21.03
N GLY A 132 14.04 16.81 21.53
CA GLY A 132 14.25 16.43 22.92
C GLY A 132 15.75 16.22 23.11
N ARG A 133 16.39 17.14 23.86
CA ARG A 133 17.82 17.09 24.21
C ARG A 133 18.23 15.69 24.64
N CYS A 134 19.23 15.13 23.97
CA CYS A 134 20.02 14.03 24.51
C CYS A 134 20.63 14.46 25.86
N SER A 135 20.30 13.74 26.93
CA SER A 135 21.20 13.59 28.08
C SER A 135 21.70 12.16 28.07
N ALA A 136 22.95 11.99 27.66
CA ALA A 136 23.66 10.73 27.76
C ALA A 136 23.96 10.44 29.24
N THR A 137 23.35 9.39 29.79
CA THR A 137 23.87 8.69 30.97
C THR A 137 23.92 7.20 30.67
N GLU A 138 25.15 6.72 30.53
CA GLU A 138 25.54 5.35 30.24
C GLU A 138 25.29 4.44 31.46
N PRO A 139 24.57 3.31 31.34
CA PRO A 139 24.53 2.32 32.41
C PRO A 139 25.61 1.26 32.21
N ARG A 140 26.47 1.14 33.23
CA ARG A 140 27.47 0.07 33.38
C ARG A 140 26.78 -1.31 33.38
N ARG A 141 27.28 -2.26 32.57
CA ARG A 141 26.93 -3.69 32.70
C ARG A 141 27.51 -4.27 34.01
N PRO A 142 26.79 -5.22 34.62
CA PRO A 142 27.40 -6.51 34.90
C PRO A 142 26.51 -7.67 34.38
N GLY A 143 27.15 -8.78 34.06
CA GLY A 143 26.63 -9.80 33.14
C GLY A 143 25.62 -10.78 33.72
N LEU A 144 25.12 -11.66 32.84
CA LEU A 144 24.92 -13.07 33.13
C LEU A 144 24.87 -13.87 31.81
N SER A 145 25.57 -14.99 31.82
CA SER A 145 25.58 -16.05 30.82
C SER A 145 24.22 -16.76 30.76
N LEU A 146 23.64 -17.04 29.58
CA LEU A 146 23.12 -18.37 29.23
C LEU A 146 22.61 -18.50 27.77
N PHE A 147 23.32 -19.34 27.02
CA PHE A 147 22.89 -20.36 26.04
C PHE A 147 22.28 -20.02 24.66
N ARG A 148 22.98 -20.61 23.67
CA ARG A 148 22.56 -20.99 22.32
C ARG A 148 21.47 -22.08 22.33
N THR A 149 20.69 -22.10 21.24
CA THR A 149 19.99 -23.23 20.61
C THR A 149 18.67 -23.70 21.24
N VAL A 150 17.58 -23.49 20.50
CA VAL A 150 16.86 -24.54 19.76
C VAL A 150 16.45 -23.99 18.39
#